data_AF-A0A5C2FI59-F1
#
_entry.id   AF-A0A5C2FI59-F1
#
_cell.length_a   1.000
_cell.length_b   1.000
_cell.length_c   1.000
_cell.angle_alpha   90.00
_cell.angle_beta   90.00
_cell.angle_gamma   90.00
#
_symmetry.space_group_name_H-M   'P 1'
#
loop_
_entity.id
_entity.type
_entity.pdbx_description
1 polymer ?
#
loop_
_entity_poly.entity_id
_entity_poly.type
_entity_poly.pdbx_seq_one_letter_code
_entity_poly.pdbx_strand_id
1 'polypeptide(L)'
;MTRTAEQGVRTYVIDTSVLLSDPKAMFQFDEHHVVIPLTVVTELENKRKDPDLGFFARQALRLLDDLIASHGGLAQAVPVSKTGGTLRIELNNIAPEVLPVGMRSGDNDSRILAVAKHLLNEGLDVALVTKDLPMRIKASAMGIHAEVYRNELIASTGWTGIQQLDLDEETMAKLYEHEQVLNHPAAADEPINTGFVITSPRGSALGRKVDVNTVKLVRGDQQAFGLHGRSAEQRIALDLLMDPSVGIVSLGGNAGTGKSALALCAGMEAVLERREHRKITVFRPLYAVGGQELGYLPGSEGEKMGPWAQAVFDTLGSIVSKNAIDEVVERGMLEVLPLTHIRGRSLHDSYVIVDEAQSLERNVLLTVLSRIGQNSKVVLTHDVAQRDNLHVGRYDGVAAVVEQLKGHALFGHVTLTRSERSAIAALVTNLLDTPTLA
;
A
#
# COMPACT_ATOMS: atom_id res chain seq x y z
N MET A 1 24.25 31.30 -33.49
CA MET A 1 22.77 31.38 -33.46
C MET A 1 22.32 30.71 -32.18
N THR A 2 22.13 31.52 -31.15
CA THR A 2 21.77 31.12 -29.79
C THR A 2 20.26 30.89 -29.76
N ARG A 3 19.81 29.63 -29.65
CA ARG A 3 18.40 29.31 -29.42
C ARG A 3 18.11 29.65 -27.95
N THR A 4 17.24 30.62 -27.75
CA THR A 4 16.68 31.05 -26.47
C THR A 4 16.05 29.87 -25.74
N ALA A 5 16.42 29.64 -24.48
CA ALA A 5 15.61 28.84 -23.57
C ALA A 5 14.21 29.48 -23.51
N GLU A 6 13.18 28.74 -23.92
CA GLU A 6 11.79 29.14 -23.66
C GLU A 6 11.63 29.23 -22.14
N GLN A 7 11.44 30.45 -21.63
CA GLN A 7 11.35 30.71 -20.19
C GLN A 7 10.24 29.84 -19.58
N GLY A 8 10.63 28.88 -18.73
CA GLY A 8 9.71 28.01 -17.98
C GLY A 8 9.69 26.54 -18.41
N VAL A 9 10.29 26.16 -19.55
CA VAL A 9 10.30 24.76 -20.02
C VAL A 9 11.54 24.03 -19.52
N ARG A 10 11.35 23.00 -18.70
CA ARG A 10 12.41 22.15 -18.15
C ARG A 10 12.63 20.89 -19.00
N THR A 11 13.82 20.33 -18.92
CA THR A 11 14.19 19.02 -19.47
C THR A 11 14.35 18.01 -18.35
N TYR A 12 13.50 16.99 -18.33
CA TYR A 12 13.52 15.90 -17.37
C TYR A 12 14.27 14.70 -17.94
N VAL A 13 15.37 14.32 -17.30
CA VAL A 13 16.07 13.07 -17.58
C VAL A 13 15.49 12.01 -16.66
N ILE A 14 14.89 10.98 -17.24
CA ILE A 14 14.23 9.92 -16.47
C ILE A 14 15.20 8.78 -16.20
N ASP A 15 15.27 8.36 -14.94
CA ASP A 15 15.95 7.16 -14.48
C ASP A 15 15.06 5.89 -14.63
N THR A 16 15.68 4.73 -14.73
CA THR A 16 15.02 3.43 -14.87
C THR A 16 14.11 3.12 -13.68
N SER A 17 14.51 3.50 -12.46
CA SER A 17 13.72 3.31 -11.24
C SER A 17 12.32 3.93 -11.34
N VAL A 18 12.17 5.01 -12.12
CA VAL A 18 10.90 5.69 -12.35
C VAL A 18 9.98 4.84 -13.23
N LEU A 19 10.46 4.41 -14.41
CA LEU A 19 9.65 3.62 -15.35
C LEU A 19 9.36 2.20 -14.88
N LEU A 20 10.23 1.63 -14.04
CA LEU A 20 9.99 0.35 -13.38
C LEU A 20 8.92 0.42 -12.29
N SER A 21 8.57 1.62 -11.84
CA SER A 21 7.44 1.83 -10.93
C SER A 21 6.18 2.28 -11.67
N ASP A 22 6.29 3.34 -12.46
CA ASP A 22 5.20 3.87 -13.27
C ASP A 22 5.62 3.97 -14.74
N PRO A 23 5.22 3.00 -15.57
CA PRO A 23 5.47 3.01 -17.01
C PRO A 23 4.90 4.23 -17.72
N LYS A 24 3.88 4.88 -17.17
CA LYS A 24 3.27 6.07 -17.75
C LYS A 24 3.96 7.36 -17.34
N ALA A 25 4.95 7.32 -16.45
CA ALA A 25 5.67 8.50 -15.98
C ALA A 25 6.20 9.37 -17.12
N MET A 26 6.61 8.75 -18.22
CA MET A 26 7.09 9.42 -19.43
C MET A 26 6.08 10.39 -20.09
N PHE A 27 4.81 10.35 -19.69
CA PHE A 27 3.73 11.22 -20.17
C PHE A 27 3.32 12.30 -19.15
N GLN A 28 3.92 12.33 -17.95
CA GLN A 28 3.40 13.09 -16.80
C GLN A 28 4.13 14.41 -16.54
N PHE A 29 4.73 15.00 -17.57
CA PHE A 29 5.55 16.20 -17.47
C PHE A 29 4.98 17.39 -18.25
N ASP A 30 3.66 17.40 -18.49
CA ASP A 30 2.90 18.51 -19.09
C ASP A 30 3.58 19.16 -20.31
N GLU A 31 4.01 20.43 -20.22
CA GLU A 31 4.67 21.18 -21.29
C GLU A 31 6.17 20.89 -21.46
N HIS A 32 6.75 20.04 -20.60
CA HIS A 32 8.19 19.86 -20.48
C HIS A 32 8.77 18.77 -21.40
N HIS A 33 10.08 18.78 -21.57
CA HIS A 33 10.80 17.82 -22.40
C HIS A 33 11.26 16.62 -21.57
N VAL A 34 10.91 15.42 -22.00
CA VAL A 34 11.32 14.15 -21.41
C VAL A 34 12.44 13.53 -22.24
N VAL A 35 13.54 13.19 -21.56
CA VAL A 35 14.69 12.51 -22.15
C VAL A 35 14.91 11.19 -21.44
N ILE A 36 14.87 10.10 -22.20
CA ILE A 36 15.16 8.74 -21.70
C ILE A 36 16.53 8.32 -22.24
N PRO A 37 17.56 8.17 -21.39
CA PRO A 37 18.83 7.61 -21.83
C PRO A 37 18.67 6.21 -22.41
N LEU A 38 19.41 5.85 -23.47
CA LEU A 38 19.39 4.50 -24.04
C LEU A 38 19.69 3.40 -23.01
N THR A 39 20.53 3.71 -22.02
CA THR A 39 20.81 2.82 -20.89
C THR A 39 19.54 2.39 -20.17
N VAL A 40 18.57 3.29 -19.99
CA VAL A 40 17.29 2.98 -19.34
C VAL A 40 16.53 1.91 -20.12
N VAL A 41 16.46 2.04 -21.45
CA VAL A 41 15.82 1.03 -22.32
C VAL A 41 16.51 -0.32 -22.19
N THR A 42 17.84 -0.33 -22.09
CA THR A 42 18.63 -1.55 -21.90
C THR A 42 18.34 -2.20 -20.54
N GLU A 43 18.20 -1.41 -19.48
CA GLU A 43 17.82 -1.92 -18.17
C GLU A 43 16.38 -2.45 -18.12
N LEU A 44 15.44 -1.77 -18.77
CA LEU A 44 14.07 -2.27 -18.91
C LEU A 44 14.05 -3.62 -19.62
N GLU A 45 14.81 -3.79 -20.71
CA GLU A 45 14.93 -5.08 -21.42
C GLU A 45 15.46 -6.19 -20.50
N ASN A 46 16.54 -5.90 -19.76
CA ASN A 46 17.12 -6.84 -18.79
C ASN A 46 16.12 -7.23 -17.68
N LYS A 47 15.22 -6.31 -17.32
CA LYS A 47 14.20 -6.52 -16.29
C LYS A 47 12.91 -7.17 -16.79
N ARG A 48 12.74 -7.45 -18.09
CA ARG A 48 11.49 -8.03 -18.64
C ARG A 48 11.06 -9.36 -18.03
N LYS A 49 12.01 -10.16 -17.55
CA LYS A 49 11.75 -11.48 -16.94
C LYS A 49 11.79 -11.45 -15.42
N ASP A 50 12.02 -10.29 -14.84
CA ASP A 50 12.03 -10.09 -13.40
C ASP A 50 10.63 -10.44 -12.83
N PRO A 51 10.55 -11.28 -11.79
CA PRO A 51 9.27 -11.76 -11.24
C PRO A 51 8.41 -10.64 -10.66
N ASP A 52 9.04 -9.55 -10.22
CA ASP A 52 8.35 -8.46 -9.52
C ASP A 52 8.26 -7.21 -10.41
N LEU A 53 9.33 -6.91 -11.17
CA LEU A 53 9.40 -5.70 -12.01
C LEU A 53 9.09 -5.93 -13.49
N GLY A 54 9.02 -7.19 -13.95
CA GLY A 54 8.93 -7.51 -15.37
C GLY A 54 7.65 -7.04 -16.05
N PHE A 55 6.54 -6.89 -15.30
CA PHE A 55 5.30 -6.33 -15.84
C PHE A 55 5.49 -4.86 -16.26
N PHE A 56 6.05 -4.03 -15.39
CA PHE A 56 6.29 -2.62 -15.66
C PHE A 56 7.29 -2.40 -16.76
N ALA A 57 8.39 -3.16 -16.74
CA ALA A 57 9.37 -3.15 -17.81
C ALA A 57 8.72 -3.43 -19.18
N ARG A 58 7.87 -4.47 -19.27
CA ARG A 58 7.14 -4.78 -20.51
C ARG A 58 6.14 -3.69 -20.89
N GLN A 59 5.44 -3.09 -19.92
CA GLN A 59 4.48 -2.03 -20.20
C GLN A 59 5.18 -0.74 -20.69
N ALA A 60 6.29 -0.34 -20.07
CA ALA A 60 7.08 0.81 -20.48
C ALA A 60 7.63 0.61 -21.90
N LEU A 61 8.19 -0.57 -22.18
CA LEU A 61 8.67 -0.91 -23.53
C LEU A 61 7.55 -0.91 -24.58
N ARG A 62 6.34 -1.39 -24.24
CA ARG A 62 5.18 -1.29 -25.14
C ARG A 62 4.78 0.15 -25.43
N LEU A 63 4.76 1.02 -24.42
CA LEU A 63 4.43 2.44 -24.61
C LEU A 63 5.47 3.14 -25.51
N LEU A 64 6.75 2.79 -25.38
CA LEU A 64 7.78 3.27 -26.31
C LEU A 64 7.58 2.72 -27.73
N ASP A 65 7.20 1.44 -27.87
CA ASP A 65 6.89 0.82 -29.17
C ASP A 65 5.69 1.49 -29.85
N ASP A 66 4.63 1.80 -29.10
CA ASP A 66 3.45 2.53 -29.59
C ASP A 66 3.83 3.94 -30.11
N LEU A 67 4.75 4.63 -29.41
CA LEU A 67 5.27 5.92 -29.86
C LEU A 67 6.11 5.80 -31.13
N ILE A 68 6.93 4.74 -31.26
CA ILE A 68 7.70 4.45 -32.47
C ILE A 68 6.76 4.17 -33.64
N ALA A 69 5.73 3.35 -33.45
CA ALA A 69 4.74 3.05 -34.48
C ALA A 69 4.00 4.31 -34.96
N SER A 70 3.76 5.26 -34.05
CA SER A 70 3.03 6.51 -34.35
C SER A 70 3.90 7.61 -34.98
N HIS A 71 5.20 7.65 -34.66
CA HIS A 71 6.09 8.77 -35.03
C HIS A 71 7.32 8.38 -35.86
N GLY A 72 7.52 7.08 -36.15
CA GLY A 72 8.62 6.57 -36.97
C GLY A 72 9.97 6.42 -36.26
N GLY A 73 10.08 6.85 -35.00
CA GLY A 73 11.27 6.70 -34.18
C GLY A 73 11.29 7.65 -32.98
N LEU A 74 12.27 7.47 -32.08
CA LEU A 74 12.42 8.26 -30.85
C LEU A 74 13.78 8.96 -30.75
N ALA A 75 14.59 8.97 -31.81
CA ALA A 75 15.87 9.68 -31.82
C ALA A 75 15.69 11.22 -31.83
N GLN A 76 14.54 11.69 -32.32
CA GLN A 76 14.12 13.10 -32.26
C GLN A 76 12.96 13.24 -31.29
N ALA A 77 12.75 14.46 -30.78
CA ALA A 77 11.65 14.77 -29.87
C ALA A 77 10.30 14.56 -30.56
N VAL A 78 9.44 13.71 -29.99
CA VAL A 78 8.07 13.45 -30.44
C VAL A 78 7.07 14.02 -29.43
N PRO A 79 5.90 14.52 -29.86
CA PRO A 79 4.90 15.06 -28.95
C PRO A 79 4.28 13.94 -28.09
N VAL A 80 4.17 14.19 -26.78
CA VAL A 80 3.59 13.23 -25.82
C VAL A 80 2.53 13.85 -24.90
N SER A 81 2.33 15.16 -24.97
CA SER A 81 1.31 15.90 -24.23
C SER A 81 0.54 16.87 -25.12
N LYS A 82 -0.70 17.19 -24.72
CA LYS A 82 -1.53 18.23 -25.36
C LYS A 82 -1.06 19.64 -25.03
N THR A 83 -0.26 19.81 -23.99
CA THR A 83 0.26 21.12 -23.52
C THR A 83 1.65 21.45 -24.07
N GLY A 84 2.22 20.61 -24.94
CA GLY A 84 3.48 20.89 -25.65
C GLY A 84 4.66 19.98 -25.26
N GLY A 85 4.50 19.11 -24.25
CA GLY A 85 5.56 18.20 -23.83
C GLY A 85 5.98 17.19 -24.89
N THR A 86 7.27 16.85 -24.88
CA THR A 86 7.90 15.98 -25.88
C THR A 86 8.71 14.87 -25.23
N LEU A 87 8.92 13.75 -25.93
CA LEU A 87 9.78 12.66 -25.50
C LEU A 87 10.85 12.33 -26.55
N ARG A 88 12.07 12.02 -26.11
CA ARG A 88 13.11 11.42 -26.97
C ARG A 88 13.98 10.42 -26.21
N ILE A 89 14.61 9.52 -26.96
CA ILE A 89 15.67 8.64 -26.47
C ILE A 89 17.03 9.29 -26.76
N GLU A 90 17.85 9.47 -25.73
CA GLU A 90 19.20 10.03 -25.85
C GLU A 90 20.23 8.93 -26.14
N LEU A 91 20.96 9.10 -27.25
CA LEU A 91 21.89 8.09 -27.80
C LEU A 91 23.37 8.48 -27.63
N ASN A 92 23.71 9.77 -27.64
CA ASN A 92 25.09 10.22 -27.89
C ASN A 92 25.78 10.77 -26.64
N ASN A 93 25.02 11.34 -25.70
CA ASN A 93 25.54 12.07 -24.54
C ASN A 93 25.97 11.18 -23.36
N ILE A 94 26.70 10.09 -23.63
CA ILE A 94 27.09 9.07 -22.64
C ILE A 94 28.55 9.14 -22.19
N ALA A 95 29.29 10.16 -22.64
CA ALA A 95 30.72 10.33 -22.38
C ALA A 95 31.02 10.55 -20.88
N PRO A 96 31.67 9.60 -20.17
CA PRO A 96 31.91 9.70 -18.74
C PRO A 96 32.89 10.82 -18.37
N GLU A 97 33.60 11.39 -19.34
CA GLU A 97 34.54 12.51 -19.16
C GLU A 97 33.86 13.77 -18.61
N VAL A 98 32.55 13.91 -18.83
CA VAL A 98 31.74 14.99 -18.28
C VAL A 98 31.60 14.89 -16.75
N LEU A 99 31.85 13.71 -16.18
CA LEU A 99 31.75 13.45 -14.75
C LEU A 99 33.09 13.59 -14.02
N PRO A 100 33.09 13.88 -12.70
CA PRO A 100 34.28 13.79 -11.85
C PRO A 100 34.88 12.38 -11.86
N VAL A 101 36.21 12.28 -11.76
CA VAL A 101 36.95 11.00 -11.84
C VAL A 101 36.40 9.93 -10.89
N GLY A 102 36.03 10.30 -9.67
CA GLY A 102 35.46 9.38 -8.68
C GLY A 102 34.07 8.84 -9.00
N MET A 103 33.40 9.32 -10.05
CA MET A 103 32.06 8.91 -10.47
C MET A 103 32.04 8.31 -11.89
N ARG A 104 33.22 7.99 -12.45
CA ARG A 104 33.36 7.35 -13.77
C ARG A 104 33.41 5.82 -13.65
N SER A 105 32.46 5.22 -12.91
CA SER A 105 32.41 3.76 -12.70
C SER A 105 32.03 2.98 -13.95
N GLY A 106 31.49 3.64 -14.98
CA GLY A 106 31.06 3.00 -16.24
C GLY A 106 29.79 2.17 -16.10
N ASP A 107 29.14 2.24 -14.94
CA ASP A 107 27.84 1.64 -14.64
C ASP A 107 26.69 2.43 -15.28
N ASN A 108 25.47 1.92 -15.11
CA ASN A 108 24.29 2.53 -15.71
C ASN A 108 23.95 3.89 -15.07
N ASP A 109 24.11 4.03 -13.75
CA ASP A 109 23.98 5.29 -13.02
C ASP A 109 24.85 6.39 -13.64
N SER A 110 26.15 6.10 -13.85
CA SER A 110 27.09 7.05 -14.46
C SER A 110 26.63 7.48 -15.85
N ARG A 111 26.07 6.56 -16.65
CA ARG A 111 25.59 6.90 -18.00
C ARG A 111 24.37 7.82 -17.96
N ILE A 112 23.44 7.58 -17.04
CA ILE A 112 22.26 8.45 -16.87
C ILE A 112 22.70 9.84 -16.36
N LEU A 113 23.62 9.88 -15.39
CA LEU A 113 24.19 11.13 -14.89
C LEU A 113 24.97 11.88 -15.97
N ALA A 114 25.69 11.18 -16.85
CA ALA A 114 26.43 11.79 -17.96
C ALA A 114 25.49 12.49 -18.94
N VAL A 115 24.36 11.87 -19.27
CA VAL A 115 23.31 12.48 -20.10
C VAL A 115 22.80 13.77 -19.45
N ALA A 116 22.38 13.70 -18.19
CA ALA A 116 21.87 14.88 -17.48
C ALA A 116 22.92 15.99 -17.38
N LYS A 117 24.18 15.66 -17.10
CA LYS A 117 25.26 16.65 -17.00
C LYS A 117 25.57 17.29 -18.36
N HIS A 118 25.53 16.51 -19.44
CA HIS A 118 25.80 17.02 -20.77
C HIS A 118 24.73 18.04 -21.20
N LEU A 119 23.45 17.69 -21.04
CA LEU A 119 22.33 18.58 -21.35
C LEU A 119 22.38 19.87 -20.52
N LEU A 120 22.78 19.77 -19.24
CA LEU A 120 22.98 20.93 -18.38
C LEU A 120 24.13 21.81 -18.90
N ASN A 121 25.24 21.21 -19.33
CA ASN A 121 26.37 21.94 -19.91
C ASN A 121 26.06 22.57 -21.28
N GLU A 122 25.09 22.03 -22.03
CA GLU A 122 24.53 22.65 -23.25
C GLU A 122 23.63 23.87 -22.94
N GLY A 123 23.41 24.17 -21.66
CA GLY A 123 22.66 25.35 -21.21
C GLY A 123 21.15 25.12 -21.03
N LEU A 124 20.70 23.85 -21.01
CA LEU A 124 19.30 23.52 -20.73
C LEU A 124 19.01 23.55 -19.22
N ASP A 125 17.77 23.87 -18.83
CA ASP A 125 17.28 23.62 -17.46
C ASP A 125 16.99 22.12 -17.33
N VAL A 126 17.80 21.41 -16.54
CA VAL A 126 17.77 19.94 -16.44
C VAL A 126 17.45 19.51 -15.02
N ALA A 127 16.47 18.62 -14.88
CA ALA A 127 16.24 17.85 -13.67
C ALA A 127 16.35 16.34 -13.93
N LEU A 128 17.12 15.65 -13.09
CA LEU A 128 17.12 14.19 -13.03
C LEU A 128 15.95 13.73 -12.16
N VAL A 129 15.11 12.86 -12.70
CA VAL A 129 13.99 12.26 -11.96
C VAL A 129 14.34 10.82 -11.60
N THR A 130 14.42 10.53 -10.31
CA THR A 130 14.82 9.21 -9.80
C THR A 130 14.19 8.91 -8.44
N LYS A 131 13.93 7.63 -8.16
CA LYS A 131 13.51 7.17 -6.83
C LYS A 131 14.69 6.88 -5.90
N ASP A 132 15.90 6.71 -6.43
CA ASP A 132 17.06 6.27 -5.67
C ASP A 132 17.78 7.42 -4.95
N LEU A 133 17.85 7.34 -3.62
CA LEU A 133 18.54 8.32 -2.80
C LEU A 133 20.03 8.48 -3.18
N PRO A 134 20.81 7.40 -3.39
CA PRO A 134 22.20 7.52 -3.80
C PRO A 134 22.36 8.31 -5.12
N MET A 135 21.47 8.07 -6.09
CA MET A 135 21.51 8.76 -7.37
C MET A 135 21.24 10.26 -7.24
N ARG A 136 20.27 10.65 -6.38
CA ARG A 136 20.02 12.08 -6.08
C ARG A 136 21.21 12.76 -5.41
N ILE A 137 21.89 12.06 -4.50
CA ILE A 137 23.11 12.60 -3.85
C ILE A 137 24.21 12.82 -4.89
N LYS A 138 24.45 11.85 -5.77
CA LYS A 138 25.41 11.97 -6.88
C LYS A 138 25.07 13.16 -7.79
N ALA A 139 23.81 13.28 -8.21
CA ALA A 139 23.35 14.37 -9.08
C ALA A 139 23.53 15.76 -8.43
N SER A 140 23.11 15.91 -7.17
CA SER A 140 23.24 17.16 -6.40
C SER A 140 24.70 17.58 -6.24
N ALA A 141 25.60 16.64 -5.95
CA ALA A 141 27.04 16.90 -5.87
C ALA A 141 27.65 17.42 -7.18
N MET A 142 26.97 17.24 -8.31
CA MET A 142 27.39 17.68 -9.64
C MET A 142 26.65 18.93 -10.15
N GLY A 143 25.79 19.52 -9.30
CA GLY A 143 24.95 20.66 -9.65
C GLY A 143 23.79 20.32 -10.59
N ILE A 144 23.42 19.05 -10.72
CA ILE A 144 22.21 18.62 -11.43
C ILE A 144 21.06 18.67 -10.44
N HIS A 145 19.98 19.37 -10.79
CA HIS A 145 18.76 19.35 -9.98
C HIS A 145 18.19 17.92 -9.97
N ALA A 146 17.87 17.37 -8.80
CA ALA A 146 17.37 16.01 -8.67
C ALA A 146 16.02 15.99 -7.99
N GLU A 147 15.02 15.42 -8.66
CA GLU A 147 13.65 15.33 -8.20
C GLU A 147 13.28 13.88 -7.88
N VAL A 148 12.52 13.71 -6.81
CA VAL A 148 11.89 12.42 -6.50
C VAL A 148 10.67 12.30 -7.39
N TYR A 149 10.51 11.19 -8.11
CA TYR A 149 9.25 10.92 -8.81
C TYR A 149 8.12 10.72 -7.81
N ARG A 150 7.07 11.55 -7.89
CA ARG A 150 5.98 11.62 -6.90
C ARG A 150 4.58 11.39 -7.48
N ASN A 151 4.44 11.13 -8.79
CA ASN A 151 3.11 10.99 -9.41
C ASN A 151 2.42 9.64 -9.15
N GLU A 152 3.08 8.68 -8.49
CA GLU A 152 2.42 7.51 -7.90
C GLU A 152 1.81 7.77 -6.52
N LEU A 153 2.09 8.93 -5.93
CA LEU A 153 1.69 9.22 -4.57
C LEU A 153 0.27 9.78 -4.63
N ILE A 154 -0.74 8.91 -4.52
CA ILE A 154 -2.04 9.39 -4.03
C ILE A 154 -1.74 9.99 -2.66
N ALA A 155 -1.81 11.32 -2.55
CA ALA A 155 -1.70 11.98 -1.27
C ALA A 155 -2.75 11.35 -0.36
N SER A 156 -2.32 10.60 0.66
CA SER A 156 -3.29 10.00 1.58
C SER A 156 -4.13 11.14 2.14
N THR A 157 -5.44 10.99 2.01
CA THR A 157 -6.41 11.98 2.47
C THR A 157 -6.45 12.06 4.01
N GLY A 158 -5.66 11.22 4.70
CA GLY A 158 -5.73 11.06 6.14
C GLY A 158 -7.01 10.36 6.60
N TRP A 159 -7.73 9.72 5.66
CA TRP A 159 -8.99 9.05 5.96
C TRP A 159 -8.73 7.81 6.83
N THR A 160 -9.19 7.88 8.07
CA THR A 160 -9.05 6.82 9.07
C THR A 160 -10.18 5.79 8.99
N GLY A 161 -11.18 6.03 8.13
CA GLY A 161 -12.41 5.25 8.09
C GLY A 161 -13.42 5.59 9.20
N ILE A 162 -13.11 6.56 10.06
CA ILE A 162 -13.97 6.96 11.18
C ILE A 162 -14.14 8.46 11.20
N GLN A 163 -15.38 8.90 11.40
CA GLN A 163 -15.77 10.30 11.50
C GLN A 163 -16.64 10.56 12.71
N GLN A 164 -16.73 11.82 13.12
CA GLN A 164 -17.73 12.27 14.08
C GLN A 164 -19.02 12.64 13.36
N LEU A 165 -20.16 12.35 13.99
CA LEU A 165 -21.47 12.70 13.48
C LEU A 165 -22.35 13.19 14.63
N ASP A 166 -22.74 14.45 14.58
CA ASP A 166 -23.70 15.01 15.52
C ASP A 166 -25.12 14.79 15.01
N LEU A 167 -25.97 14.23 15.87
CA LEU A 167 -27.40 14.04 15.64
C LEU A 167 -28.22 14.82 16.68
N ASP A 168 -29.38 15.30 16.26
CA ASP A 168 -30.40 15.76 17.20
C ASP A 168 -31.06 14.57 17.94
N GLU A 169 -31.80 14.88 19.00
CA GLU A 169 -32.44 13.85 19.84
C GLU A 169 -33.46 13.01 19.07
N GLU A 170 -34.17 13.61 18.10
CA GLU A 170 -35.18 12.92 17.29
C GLU A 170 -34.53 11.90 16.34
N THR A 171 -33.46 12.30 15.66
CA THR A 171 -32.71 11.44 14.74
C THR A 171 -31.96 10.35 15.48
N MET A 172 -31.43 10.65 16.68
CA MET A 172 -30.84 9.66 17.56
C MET A 172 -31.85 8.60 18.02
N ALA A 173 -33.07 9.02 18.38
CA ALA A 173 -34.14 8.10 18.74
C ALA A 173 -34.51 7.18 17.56
N LYS A 174 -34.62 7.74 16.34
CA LYS A 174 -34.84 6.97 15.10
C LYS A 174 -33.72 5.97 14.84
N LEU A 175 -32.46 6.34 15.08
CA LEU A 175 -31.32 5.44 14.92
C LEU A 175 -31.44 4.21 15.83
N TYR A 176 -31.84 4.39 17.08
CA TYR A 176 -32.05 3.26 18.01
C TYR A 176 -33.32 2.46 17.70
N GLU A 177 -34.41 3.13 17.33
CA GLU A 177 -35.69 2.47 17.07
C GLU A 177 -35.68 1.65 15.78
N HIS A 178 -35.08 2.19 14.72
CA HIS A 178 -35.06 1.57 13.39
C HIS A 178 -33.72 0.92 13.05
N GLU A 179 -32.72 1.02 13.93
CA GLU A 179 -31.34 0.59 13.69
C GLU A 179 -30.68 1.25 12.47
N GLN A 180 -31.26 2.33 11.96
CA GLN A 180 -30.75 3.07 10.81
C GLN A 180 -31.30 4.50 10.77
N VAL A 181 -30.56 5.37 10.09
CA VAL A 181 -30.98 6.71 9.70
C VAL A 181 -30.77 6.86 8.19
N LEU A 182 -31.75 7.46 7.52
CA LEU A 182 -31.74 7.69 6.07
C LEU A 182 -31.43 9.15 5.74
N ASN A 183 -30.69 9.36 4.66
CA ASN A 183 -30.41 10.65 4.03
C ASN A 183 -29.87 11.73 4.98
N HIS A 184 -29.02 11.36 5.95
CA HIS A 184 -28.45 12.35 6.86
C HIS A 184 -27.41 13.22 6.13
N PRO A 185 -27.55 14.57 6.09
CA PRO A 185 -26.69 15.43 5.27
C PRO A 185 -25.20 15.30 5.58
N ALA A 186 -24.83 15.25 6.86
CA ALA A 186 -23.42 15.13 7.28
C ALA A 186 -22.78 13.77 6.95
N ALA A 187 -23.58 12.76 6.60
CA ALA A 187 -23.07 11.47 6.15
C ALA A 187 -23.07 11.34 4.62
N ALA A 188 -23.66 12.29 3.88
CA ALA A 188 -23.87 12.18 2.43
C ALA A 188 -22.55 12.13 1.64
N ASP A 189 -21.60 12.99 1.98
CA ASP A 189 -20.30 13.11 1.29
C ASP A 189 -19.25 12.10 1.79
N GLU A 190 -19.55 11.37 2.87
CA GLU A 190 -18.63 10.39 3.41
C GLU A 190 -18.58 9.12 2.56
N PRO A 191 -17.42 8.46 2.42
CA PRO A 191 -17.30 7.18 1.72
C PRO A 191 -18.24 6.12 2.30
N ILE A 192 -18.69 5.19 1.46
CA ILE A 192 -19.35 3.96 1.93
C ILE A 192 -18.39 3.23 2.88
N ASN A 193 -18.95 2.59 3.89
CA ASN A 193 -18.27 1.91 4.98
C ASN A 193 -17.51 2.81 5.97
N THR A 194 -17.64 4.14 5.88
CA THR A 194 -17.20 5.04 6.95
C THR A 194 -18.01 4.77 8.22
N GLY A 195 -17.30 4.54 9.33
CA GLY A 195 -17.86 4.45 10.66
C GLY A 195 -18.05 5.82 11.28
N PHE A 196 -19.06 5.95 12.13
CA PHE A 196 -19.40 7.19 12.82
C PHE A 196 -19.37 6.98 14.33
N VAL A 197 -18.63 7.84 15.01
CA VAL A 197 -18.81 8.09 16.45
C VAL A 197 -19.91 9.15 16.57
N ILE A 198 -21.10 8.71 16.98
CA ILE A 198 -22.30 9.51 16.95
C ILE A 198 -22.53 10.15 18.31
N THR A 199 -22.71 11.47 18.33
CA THR A 199 -23.00 12.26 19.53
C THR A 199 -24.33 12.98 19.41
N SER A 200 -25.04 13.07 20.53
CA SER A 200 -26.26 13.86 20.69
C SER A 200 -26.25 14.50 22.08
N PRO A 201 -27.08 15.52 22.35
CA PRO A 201 -27.12 16.19 23.66
C PRO A 201 -27.37 15.24 24.85
N ARG A 202 -28.00 14.08 24.63
CA ARG A 202 -28.41 13.14 25.70
C ARG A 202 -27.84 11.73 25.56
N GLY A 203 -26.95 11.48 24.60
CA GLY A 203 -26.41 10.13 24.39
C GLY A 203 -25.41 10.02 23.25
N SER A 204 -24.84 8.83 23.11
CA SER A 204 -23.89 8.50 22.05
C SER A 204 -24.14 7.11 21.48
N ALA A 205 -23.81 6.94 20.22
CA ALA A 205 -23.95 5.68 19.48
C ALA A 205 -22.75 5.48 18.56
N LEU A 206 -22.71 4.32 17.94
CA LEU A 206 -21.84 4.05 16.82
C LEU A 206 -22.72 3.76 15.61
N GLY A 207 -22.30 4.21 14.45
CA GLY A 207 -22.96 3.89 13.19
C GLY A 207 -21.97 3.57 12.09
N ARG A 208 -22.46 3.06 10.96
CA ARG A 208 -21.67 2.88 9.75
C ARG A 208 -22.52 3.21 8.54
N LYS A 209 -21.94 3.95 7.58
CA LYS A 209 -22.54 4.16 6.26
C LYS A 209 -22.52 2.86 5.47
N VAL A 210 -23.69 2.28 5.17
CA VAL A 210 -23.78 0.99 4.44
C VAL A 210 -24.10 1.17 2.96
N ASP A 211 -24.71 2.29 2.58
CA ASP A 211 -24.95 2.68 1.20
C ASP A 211 -24.88 4.21 1.05
N VAL A 212 -25.29 4.75 -0.10
CA VAL A 212 -25.23 6.20 -0.39
C VAL A 212 -26.00 7.04 0.64
N ASN A 213 -27.09 6.51 1.19
CA ASN A 213 -28.08 7.23 1.98
C ASN A 213 -28.26 6.70 3.40
N THR A 214 -27.79 5.49 3.71
CA THR A 214 -28.13 4.80 4.95
C THR A 214 -26.94 4.74 5.91
N VAL A 215 -27.15 5.25 7.13
CA VAL A 215 -26.27 5.00 8.28
C VAL A 215 -26.94 3.96 9.18
N LYS A 216 -26.35 2.78 9.28
CA LYS A 216 -26.79 1.68 10.14
C LYS A 216 -26.20 1.83 11.53
N LEU A 217 -26.97 1.50 12.57
CA LEU A 217 -26.49 1.41 13.95
C LEU A 217 -25.48 0.25 14.08
N VAL A 218 -24.32 0.54 14.68
CA VAL A 218 -23.32 -0.45 15.10
C VAL A 218 -23.61 -0.80 16.55
N ARG A 219 -24.03 -2.03 16.81
CA ARG A 219 -24.41 -2.47 18.16
C ARG A 219 -23.17 -2.61 19.06
N GLY A 220 -23.25 -2.04 20.26
CA GLY A 220 -22.11 -1.97 21.18
C GLY A 220 -21.77 -3.28 21.89
N ASP A 221 -22.69 -4.24 21.89
CA ASP A 221 -22.58 -5.58 22.47
C ASP A 221 -22.10 -6.64 21.47
N GLN A 222 -21.76 -6.23 20.24
CA GLN A 222 -21.27 -7.15 19.22
C GLN A 222 -19.93 -7.77 19.64
N GLN A 223 -19.84 -9.09 19.48
CA GLN A 223 -18.63 -9.87 19.75
C GLN A 223 -18.32 -10.80 18.57
N ALA A 224 -17.04 -11.12 18.42
CA ALA A 224 -16.56 -12.14 17.49
C ALA A 224 -15.80 -13.19 18.29
N PHE A 225 -16.33 -14.41 18.38
CA PHE A 225 -15.70 -15.53 19.07
C PHE A 225 -15.18 -15.19 20.47
N GLY A 226 -16.02 -14.50 21.28
CA GLY A 226 -15.71 -14.04 22.64
C GLY A 226 -14.95 -12.71 22.75
N LEU A 227 -14.41 -12.18 21.64
CA LEU A 227 -13.74 -10.89 21.60
C LEU A 227 -14.75 -9.75 21.45
N HIS A 228 -14.69 -8.76 22.35
CA HIS A 228 -15.47 -7.53 22.29
C HIS A 228 -14.57 -6.33 21.99
N GLY A 229 -15.08 -5.39 21.20
CA GLY A 229 -14.38 -4.12 20.93
C GLY A 229 -14.37 -3.20 22.15
N ARG A 230 -13.18 -2.76 22.58
CA ARG A 230 -13.00 -1.89 23.76
C ARG A 230 -13.04 -0.40 23.41
N SER A 231 -12.79 -0.07 22.15
CA SER A 231 -12.89 1.29 21.63
C SER A 231 -13.96 1.39 20.54
N ALA A 232 -14.36 2.61 20.18
CA ALA A 232 -15.28 2.84 19.07
C ALA A 232 -14.73 2.26 17.76
N GLU A 233 -13.42 2.46 17.52
CA GLU A 233 -12.75 1.97 16.33
C GLU A 233 -12.76 0.44 16.25
N GLN A 234 -12.50 -0.25 17.36
CA GLN A 234 -12.55 -1.71 17.40
C GLN A 234 -13.96 -2.26 17.19
N ARG A 235 -14.99 -1.60 17.73
CA ARG A 235 -16.40 -2.01 17.54
C ARG A 235 -16.86 -1.83 16.10
N ILE A 236 -16.50 -0.72 15.46
CA ILE A 236 -16.76 -0.49 14.03
C ILE A 236 -15.97 -1.49 13.18
N ALA A 237 -14.71 -1.77 13.53
CA ALA A 237 -13.91 -2.78 12.85
C ALA A 237 -14.55 -4.17 12.95
N LEU A 238 -15.06 -4.55 14.12
CA LEU A 238 -15.80 -5.80 14.32
C LEU A 238 -17.05 -5.85 13.43
N ASP A 239 -17.84 -4.78 13.37
CA ASP A 239 -19.03 -4.72 12.49
C ASP A 239 -18.65 -4.91 11.02
N LEU A 240 -17.57 -4.27 10.54
CA LEU A 240 -17.05 -4.47 9.17
C LEU A 240 -16.56 -5.90 8.91
N LEU A 241 -15.81 -6.47 9.84
CA LEU A 241 -15.27 -7.83 9.69
C LEU A 241 -16.40 -8.86 9.64
N MET A 242 -17.45 -8.66 10.43
CA MET A 242 -18.61 -9.54 10.53
C MET A 242 -19.71 -9.29 9.48
N ASP A 243 -19.60 -8.25 8.66
CA ASP A 243 -20.55 -7.96 7.58
C ASP A 243 -20.16 -8.72 6.29
N PRO A 244 -20.94 -9.72 5.83
CA PRO A 244 -20.61 -10.51 4.64
C PRO A 244 -20.65 -9.69 3.33
N SER A 245 -21.28 -8.51 3.32
CA SER A 245 -21.30 -7.64 2.13
C SER A 245 -19.97 -6.93 1.87
N VAL A 246 -19.09 -6.83 2.88
CA VAL A 246 -17.78 -6.19 2.77
C VAL A 246 -16.70 -7.24 2.52
N GLY A 247 -16.30 -7.43 1.26
CA GLY A 247 -15.33 -8.46 0.87
C GLY A 247 -13.87 -8.15 1.22
N ILE A 248 -13.49 -6.87 1.35
CA ILE A 248 -12.13 -6.42 1.61
C ILE A 248 -12.15 -5.49 2.83
N VAL A 249 -11.45 -5.86 3.90
CA VAL A 249 -11.33 -5.03 5.11
C VAL A 249 -9.87 -4.67 5.36
N SER A 250 -9.58 -3.39 5.52
CA SER A 250 -8.26 -2.89 5.91
C SER A 250 -8.27 -2.41 7.35
N LEU A 251 -7.45 -3.00 8.20
CA LEU A 251 -7.23 -2.58 9.58
C LEU A 251 -5.84 -1.95 9.70
N GLY A 252 -5.79 -0.62 9.76
CA GLY A 252 -4.57 0.14 10.04
C GLY A 252 -4.41 0.40 11.54
N GLY A 253 -3.22 0.76 11.99
CA GLY A 253 -3.00 1.27 13.34
C GLY A 253 -1.68 0.80 13.96
N ASN A 254 -1.28 1.43 15.06
CA ASN A 254 -0.01 1.11 15.71
C ASN A 254 0.00 -0.30 16.30
N ALA A 255 1.19 -0.86 16.56
CA ALA A 255 1.31 -2.14 17.24
C ALA A 255 0.64 -2.14 18.64
N GLY A 256 -0.09 -3.22 18.94
CA GLY A 256 -0.84 -3.35 20.21
C GLY A 256 -2.25 -2.76 20.20
N THR A 257 -2.76 -2.31 19.06
CA THR A 257 -4.16 -1.84 18.88
C THR A 257 -5.17 -2.98 18.67
N GLY A 258 -4.71 -4.23 18.57
CA GLY A 258 -5.57 -5.42 18.48
C GLY A 258 -5.96 -5.87 17.07
N LYS A 259 -5.35 -5.31 16.00
CA LYS A 259 -5.67 -5.61 14.59
C LYS A 259 -5.75 -7.12 14.29
N SER A 260 -4.67 -7.86 14.59
CA SER A 260 -4.58 -9.29 14.28
C SER A 260 -5.55 -10.11 15.13
N ALA A 261 -5.76 -9.74 16.40
CA ALA A 261 -6.75 -10.38 17.27
C ALA A 261 -8.18 -10.21 16.73
N LEU A 262 -8.57 -8.99 16.33
CA LEU A 262 -9.87 -8.71 15.72
C LEU A 262 -10.07 -9.53 14.45
N ALA A 263 -9.08 -9.53 13.55
CA ALA A 263 -9.14 -10.26 12.28
C ALA A 263 -9.28 -11.78 12.51
N LEU A 264 -8.48 -12.34 13.43
CA LEU A 264 -8.47 -13.77 13.73
C LEU A 264 -9.77 -14.21 14.41
N CYS A 265 -10.24 -13.49 15.44
CA CYS A 265 -11.48 -13.82 16.12
C CYS A 265 -12.71 -13.70 15.21
N ALA A 266 -12.76 -12.68 14.34
CA ALA A 266 -13.79 -12.58 13.31
C ALA A 266 -13.71 -13.72 12.28
N GLY A 267 -12.51 -14.17 11.92
CA GLY A 267 -12.32 -15.37 11.09
C GLY A 267 -12.82 -16.65 11.77
N MET A 268 -12.52 -16.83 13.07
CA MET A 268 -13.00 -17.97 13.86
C MET A 268 -14.53 -17.98 13.94
N GLU A 269 -15.14 -16.83 14.23
CA GLU A 269 -16.59 -16.64 14.19
C GLU A 269 -17.19 -17.02 12.83
N ALA A 270 -16.59 -16.51 11.73
CA ALA A 270 -17.08 -16.75 10.38
C ALA A 270 -16.98 -18.22 9.95
N VAL A 271 -15.98 -18.95 10.43
CA VAL A 271 -15.74 -20.37 10.06
C VAL A 271 -16.49 -21.35 10.98
N LEU A 272 -16.39 -21.16 12.31
CA LEU A 272 -16.92 -22.13 13.28
C LEU A 272 -18.39 -21.88 13.62
N GLU A 273 -18.75 -20.64 13.93
CA GLU A 273 -20.09 -20.29 14.42
C GLU A 273 -21.06 -20.05 13.27
N ARG A 274 -20.67 -19.19 12.32
CA ARG A 274 -21.55 -18.77 11.21
C ARG A 274 -21.44 -19.66 9.99
N ARG A 275 -20.34 -20.39 9.84
CA ARG A 275 -20.04 -21.28 8.70
C ARG A 275 -20.17 -20.58 7.34
N GLU A 276 -19.86 -19.28 7.30
CA GLU A 276 -19.82 -18.45 6.09
C GLU A 276 -18.64 -18.86 5.20
N HIS A 277 -17.53 -19.26 5.83
CA HIS A 277 -16.30 -19.68 5.17
C HIS A 277 -15.89 -21.08 5.67
N ARG A 278 -15.15 -21.82 4.84
CA ARG A 278 -14.66 -23.17 5.19
C ARG A 278 -13.35 -23.16 5.97
N LYS A 279 -12.51 -22.15 5.74
CA LYS A 279 -11.19 -22.05 6.36
C LYS A 279 -10.67 -20.63 6.48
N ILE A 280 -9.83 -20.43 7.48
CA ILE A 280 -9.02 -19.25 7.72
C ILE A 280 -7.63 -19.50 7.12
N THR A 281 -7.15 -18.58 6.28
CA THR A 281 -5.79 -18.64 5.73
C THR A 281 -5.06 -17.35 6.04
N VAL A 282 -4.00 -17.44 6.84
CA VAL A 282 -3.17 -16.31 7.22
C VAL A 282 -1.90 -16.30 6.36
N PHE A 283 -1.73 -15.25 5.56
CA PHE A 283 -0.49 -14.99 4.85
C PHE A 283 0.34 -13.98 5.61
N ARG A 284 1.62 -14.31 5.83
CA ARG A 284 2.61 -13.37 6.34
C ARG A 284 3.79 -13.23 5.37
N PRO A 285 4.30 -12.01 5.15
CA PRO A 285 5.57 -11.82 4.47
C PRO A 285 6.72 -12.33 5.32
N LEU A 286 7.69 -12.95 4.65
CA LEU A 286 8.90 -13.46 5.29
C LEU A 286 9.94 -12.34 5.33
N TYR A 287 10.09 -11.72 6.50
CA TYR A 287 11.26 -10.89 6.78
C TYR A 287 12.16 -11.64 7.74
N ALA A 288 13.41 -11.81 7.34
CA ALA A 288 14.42 -12.29 8.24
C ALA A 288 14.74 -11.24 9.29
N VAL A 289 14.36 -11.51 10.54
CA VAL A 289 14.81 -10.69 11.67
C VAL A 289 16.32 -10.90 11.81
N GLY A 290 17.09 -9.81 11.74
CA GLY A 290 18.55 -9.85 11.96
C GLY A 290 19.41 -10.17 10.72
N GLY A 291 18.92 -9.95 9.51
CA GLY A 291 19.75 -10.03 8.30
C GLY A 291 20.11 -11.46 7.83
N GLN A 292 19.40 -12.48 8.33
CA GLN A 292 19.60 -13.86 7.88
C GLN A 292 18.78 -14.17 6.62
N GLU A 293 19.39 -14.24 5.43
CA GLU A 293 18.66 -14.79 4.27
C GLU A 293 18.12 -16.20 4.60
N LEU A 294 16.80 -16.37 4.51
CA LEU A 294 16.07 -17.61 4.86
C LEU A 294 16.51 -18.84 4.03
N GLY A 295 17.37 -18.63 3.03
CA GLY A 295 17.96 -19.68 2.20
C GLY A 295 18.70 -20.77 2.96
N TYR A 296 18.99 -20.57 4.25
CA TYR A 296 19.82 -21.49 5.05
C TYR A 296 19.12 -22.22 6.21
N LEU A 297 17.80 -22.06 6.43
CA LEU A 297 17.14 -22.94 7.39
C LEU A 297 16.92 -24.33 6.75
N PRO A 298 17.49 -25.42 7.28
CA PRO A 298 17.14 -26.77 6.85
C PRO A 298 15.72 -27.11 7.35
N GLY A 299 14.92 -27.77 6.51
CA GLY A 299 13.55 -28.20 6.86
C GLY A 299 12.51 -27.93 5.78
N SER A 300 11.33 -28.51 5.95
CA SER A 300 10.14 -28.24 5.13
C SER A 300 9.66 -26.79 5.28
N GLU A 301 8.90 -26.26 4.32
CA GLU A 301 8.34 -24.90 4.42
C GLU A 301 7.52 -24.68 5.70
N GLY A 302 6.83 -25.72 6.19
CA GLY A 302 6.09 -25.68 7.46
C GLY A 302 7.00 -25.54 8.69
N GLU A 303 8.15 -26.24 8.71
CA GLU A 303 9.15 -26.11 9.79
C GLU A 303 9.79 -24.71 9.79
N LYS A 304 9.99 -24.12 8.61
CA LYS A 304 10.46 -22.73 8.48
C LYS A 304 9.43 -21.72 8.95
N MET A 305 8.14 -21.99 8.81
CA MET A 305 7.06 -21.11 9.27
C MET A 305 6.80 -21.20 10.78
N GLY A 306 7.36 -22.19 11.48
CA GLY A 306 7.07 -22.48 12.88
C GLY A 306 7.03 -21.27 13.81
N PRO A 307 8.09 -20.42 13.87
CA PRO A 307 8.10 -19.24 14.72
C PRO A 307 7.04 -18.19 14.36
N TRP A 308 6.74 -18.01 13.07
CA TRP A 308 5.76 -17.03 12.59
C TRP A 308 4.32 -17.51 12.79
N ALA A 309 4.08 -18.81 12.60
CA ALA A 309 2.81 -19.44 12.92
C ALA A 309 2.52 -19.38 14.42
N GLN A 310 3.56 -19.50 15.26
CA GLN A 310 3.43 -19.40 16.71
C GLN A 310 2.82 -18.06 17.16
N ALA A 311 3.21 -16.94 16.56
CA ALA A 311 2.62 -15.62 16.90
C ALA A 311 1.10 -15.54 16.64
N VAL A 312 0.61 -16.22 15.60
CA VAL A 312 -0.83 -16.34 15.30
C VAL A 312 -1.52 -17.16 16.40
N PHE A 313 -0.94 -18.30 16.77
CA PHE A 313 -1.47 -19.16 17.82
C PHE A 313 -1.40 -18.51 19.21
N ASP A 314 -0.35 -17.75 19.52
CA ASP A 314 -0.21 -17.00 20.77
C ASP A 314 -1.30 -15.92 20.88
N THR A 315 -1.57 -15.22 19.77
CA THR A 315 -2.65 -14.22 19.71
C THR A 315 -4.00 -14.89 19.98
N LEU A 316 -4.29 -16.01 19.30
CA LEU A 316 -5.52 -16.77 19.52
C LEU A 316 -5.62 -17.31 20.95
N GLY A 317 -4.56 -17.90 21.49
CA GLY A 317 -4.52 -18.51 22.83
C GLY A 317 -4.77 -17.52 23.97
N SER A 318 -4.62 -16.22 23.72
CA SER A 318 -4.94 -15.17 24.70
C SER A 318 -6.43 -14.86 24.83
N ILE A 319 -7.24 -15.26 23.85
CA ILE A 319 -8.68 -14.90 23.76
C ILE A 319 -9.56 -16.15 23.61
N VAL A 320 -9.06 -17.15 22.89
CA VAL A 320 -9.80 -18.33 22.46
C VAL A 320 -9.37 -19.55 23.26
N SER A 321 -10.34 -20.39 23.62
CA SER A 321 -10.05 -21.64 24.34
C SER A 321 -9.15 -22.56 23.52
N LYS A 322 -8.21 -23.22 24.20
CA LYS A 322 -7.27 -24.16 23.57
C LYS A 322 -7.98 -25.23 22.72
N ASN A 323 -9.07 -25.80 23.23
CA ASN A 323 -9.82 -26.84 22.52
C ASN A 323 -10.33 -26.37 21.14
N ALA A 324 -10.81 -25.13 21.04
CA ALA A 324 -11.28 -24.58 19.76
C ALA A 324 -10.12 -24.33 18.77
N ILE A 325 -8.95 -23.94 19.28
CA ILE A 325 -7.74 -23.79 18.46
C ILE A 325 -7.27 -25.14 17.95
N ASP A 326 -7.17 -26.14 18.84
CA ASP A 326 -6.76 -27.51 18.49
C ASP A 326 -7.73 -28.09 17.44
N GLU A 327 -9.04 -27.88 17.58
CA GLU A 327 -10.06 -28.32 16.61
C GLU A 327 -9.83 -27.73 15.21
N VAL A 328 -9.60 -26.41 15.07
CA VAL A 328 -9.40 -25.79 13.74
C VAL A 328 -8.07 -26.19 13.12
N VAL A 329 -7.05 -26.44 13.94
CA VAL A 329 -5.73 -26.89 13.45
C VAL A 329 -5.80 -28.33 12.97
N GLU A 330 -6.34 -29.24 13.79
CA GLU A 330 -6.45 -30.67 13.46
C GLU A 330 -7.31 -30.92 12.21
N ARG A 331 -8.34 -30.09 12.00
CA ARG A 331 -9.20 -30.17 10.81
C ARG A 331 -8.65 -29.43 9.59
N GLY A 332 -7.50 -28.76 9.70
CA GLY A 332 -6.92 -27.95 8.62
C GLY A 332 -7.78 -26.73 8.24
N MET A 333 -8.60 -26.24 9.18
CA MET A 333 -9.46 -25.07 9.02
C MET A 333 -8.70 -23.76 9.26
N LEU A 334 -7.55 -23.79 9.94
CA LEU A 334 -6.67 -22.64 10.11
C LEU A 334 -5.27 -22.99 9.57
N GLU A 335 -4.83 -22.24 8.56
CA GLU A 335 -3.52 -22.39 7.94
C GLU A 335 -2.74 -21.08 8.01
N VAL A 336 -1.46 -21.16 8.36
CA VAL A 336 -0.51 -20.02 8.28
C VAL A 336 0.52 -20.33 7.20
N LEU A 337 0.58 -19.48 6.18
CA LEU A 337 1.39 -19.69 4.97
C LEU A 337 2.26 -18.47 4.67
N PRO A 338 3.43 -18.66 4.04
CA PRO A 338 4.19 -17.54 3.52
C PRO A 338 3.45 -16.90 2.34
N LEU A 339 3.60 -15.59 2.17
CA LEU A 339 2.90 -14.85 1.11
C LEU A 339 3.23 -15.36 -0.31
N THR A 340 4.40 -15.95 -0.52
CA THR A 340 4.84 -16.52 -1.81
C THR A 340 3.90 -17.62 -2.33
N HIS A 341 3.19 -18.30 -1.43
CA HIS A 341 2.27 -19.39 -1.76
C HIS A 341 0.96 -18.93 -2.40
N ILE A 342 0.68 -17.62 -2.41
CA ILE A 342 -0.57 -17.13 -3.01
C ILE A 342 -0.56 -17.19 -4.55
N ARG A 343 0.63 -17.21 -5.17
CA ARG A 343 0.76 -17.23 -6.63
C ARG A 343 0.19 -18.55 -7.18
N GLY A 344 -0.71 -18.42 -8.16
CA GLY A 344 -1.33 -19.59 -8.83
C GLY A 344 -2.50 -20.22 -8.06
N ARG A 345 -2.92 -19.66 -6.93
CA ARG A 345 -4.12 -20.11 -6.20
C ARG A 345 -5.33 -19.24 -6.53
N SER A 346 -6.51 -19.82 -6.38
CA SER A 346 -7.78 -19.08 -6.24
C SER A 346 -8.37 -19.46 -4.89
N LEU A 347 -8.58 -18.46 -4.03
CA LEU A 347 -9.02 -18.67 -2.66
C LEU A 347 -10.55 -18.50 -2.62
N HIS A 348 -11.27 -19.62 -2.69
CA HIS A 348 -12.74 -19.67 -2.59
C HIS A 348 -13.16 -20.16 -1.21
N ASP A 349 -14.35 -19.75 -0.76
CA ASP A 349 -14.92 -20.13 0.54
C ASP A 349 -13.94 -19.91 1.71
N SER A 350 -13.15 -18.84 1.68
CA SER A 350 -12.04 -18.63 2.62
C SER A 350 -12.05 -17.25 3.26
N TYR A 351 -11.74 -17.23 4.56
CA TYR A 351 -11.43 -16.02 5.31
C TYR A 351 -9.92 -15.80 5.30
N VAL A 352 -9.46 -14.88 4.46
CA VAL A 352 -8.04 -14.65 4.21
C VAL A 352 -7.56 -13.47 5.05
N ILE A 353 -6.46 -13.65 5.79
CA ILE A 353 -5.81 -12.57 6.53
C ILE A 353 -4.43 -12.36 5.90
N VAL A 354 -4.13 -11.16 5.45
CA VAL A 354 -2.78 -10.75 5.06
C VAL A 354 -2.25 -9.83 6.13
N ASP A 355 -1.34 -10.36 6.93
CA ASP A 355 -0.80 -9.66 8.09
C ASP A 355 0.53 -8.98 7.77
N GLU A 356 0.82 -7.87 8.44
CA GLU A 356 1.98 -6.99 8.17
C GLU A 356 2.01 -6.38 6.75
N ALA A 357 0.83 -6.02 6.21
CA ALA A 357 0.68 -5.55 4.84
C ALA A 357 1.40 -4.21 4.53
N GLN A 358 1.87 -3.45 5.54
CA GLN A 358 2.65 -2.21 5.34
C GLN A 358 3.98 -2.45 4.62
N SER A 359 4.46 -3.68 4.68
CA SER A 359 5.76 -4.10 4.16
C SER A 359 5.70 -4.53 2.68
N LEU A 360 4.47 -4.64 2.14
CA LEU A 360 4.17 -5.12 0.81
C LEU A 360 4.06 -3.98 -0.20
N GLU A 361 4.66 -4.17 -1.36
CA GLU A 361 4.47 -3.30 -2.52
C GLU A 361 3.05 -3.43 -3.07
N ARG A 362 2.58 -2.37 -3.75
CA ARG A 362 1.24 -2.33 -4.33
C ARG A 362 0.94 -3.52 -5.24
N ASN A 363 1.90 -3.97 -6.05
CA ASN A 363 1.68 -5.08 -6.99
C ASN A 363 1.54 -6.44 -6.32
N VAL A 364 2.22 -6.62 -5.19
CA VAL A 364 2.07 -7.82 -4.37
C VAL A 364 0.67 -7.83 -3.75
N LEU A 365 0.21 -6.69 -3.22
CA LEU A 365 -1.16 -6.55 -2.71
C LEU A 365 -2.21 -6.78 -3.82
N LEU A 366 -2.02 -6.25 -5.02
CA LEU A 366 -2.91 -6.51 -6.15
C LEU A 366 -2.92 -8.00 -6.53
N THR A 367 -1.75 -8.66 -6.47
CA THR A 367 -1.66 -10.11 -6.71
C THR A 367 -2.51 -10.86 -5.70
N VAL A 368 -2.41 -10.53 -4.41
CA VAL A 368 -3.24 -11.12 -3.34
C VAL A 368 -4.72 -10.90 -3.62
N LEU A 369 -5.14 -9.63 -3.78
CA LEU A 369 -6.54 -9.27 -3.93
C LEU A 369 -7.18 -9.90 -5.19
N SER A 370 -6.40 -10.05 -6.27
CA SER A 370 -6.86 -10.71 -7.50
C SER A 370 -7.08 -12.22 -7.37
N ARG A 371 -6.61 -12.85 -6.28
CA ARG A 371 -6.82 -14.29 -6.02
C ARG A 371 -8.02 -14.59 -5.13
N ILE A 372 -8.66 -13.56 -4.59
CA ILE A 372 -9.85 -13.73 -3.75
C ILE A 372 -11.02 -14.14 -4.64
N GLY A 373 -11.49 -15.36 -4.43
CA GLY A 373 -12.57 -15.98 -5.19
C GLY A 373 -13.95 -15.70 -4.58
N GLN A 374 -14.95 -16.42 -5.09
CA GLN A 374 -16.31 -16.35 -4.58
C GLN A 374 -16.40 -16.74 -3.09
N ASN A 375 -17.39 -16.15 -2.42
CA ASN A 375 -17.70 -16.40 -1.01
C ASN A 375 -16.46 -16.32 -0.10
N SER A 376 -15.62 -15.31 -0.32
CA SER A 376 -14.38 -15.13 0.42
C SER A 376 -14.24 -13.69 0.86
N LYS A 377 -13.60 -13.51 2.01
CA LYS A 377 -13.28 -12.21 2.59
C LYS A 377 -11.77 -12.12 2.76
N VAL A 378 -11.21 -10.94 2.50
CA VAL A 378 -9.79 -10.65 2.77
C VAL A 378 -9.65 -9.51 3.77
N VAL A 379 -8.81 -9.72 4.77
CA VAL A 379 -8.48 -8.73 5.80
C VAL A 379 -7.01 -8.38 5.69
N LEU A 380 -6.71 -7.10 5.45
CA LEU A 380 -5.36 -6.56 5.41
C LEU A 380 -5.08 -5.87 6.74
N THR A 381 -4.18 -6.41 7.57
CA THR A 381 -3.71 -5.71 8.77
C THR A 381 -2.39 -5.01 8.47
N HIS A 382 -2.24 -3.77 8.92
CA HIS A 382 -1.02 -3.01 8.69
C HIS A 382 -0.73 -1.96 9.77
N ASP A 383 0.53 -1.60 9.87
CA ASP A 383 1.02 -0.48 10.68
C ASP A 383 1.91 0.42 9.82
N VAL A 384 1.37 1.54 9.32
CA VAL A 384 2.11 2.47 8.47
C VAL A 384 3.26 3.17 9.23
N ALA A 385 3.26 3.17 10.57
CA ALA A 385 4.37 3.71 11.36
C ALA A 385 5.56 2.73 11.43
N GLN A 386 5.31 1.42 11.37
CA GLN A 386 6.33 0.35 11.41
C GLN A 386 6.79 -0.08 10.02
N ARG A 387 7.23 0.88 9.22
CA ARG A 387 7.74 0.61 7.87
C ARG A 387 9.22 0.26 7.92
N ASP A 388 9.49 -1.03 8.06
CA ASP A 388 10.87 -1.55 8.12
C ASP A 388 11.54 -1.64 6.74
N ASN A 389 10.77 -1.57 5.65
CA ASN A 389 11.27 -1.79 4.30
C ASN A 389 11.50 -0.46 3.53
N LEU A 390 12.76 -0.16 3.21
CA LEU A 390 13.21 1.04 2.49
C LEU A 390 12.73 1.12 1.03
N HIS A 391 12.18 0.03 0.47
CA HIS A 391 11.75 -0.06 -0.93
C HIS A 391 10.33 0.43 -1.21
N VAL A 392 9.47 0.52 -0.17
CA VAL A 392 8.09 0.99 -0.34
C VAL A 392 8.05 2.48 -0.02
N GLY A 393 7.65 3.32 -0.97
CA GLY A 393 7.56 4.78 -0.80
C GLY A 393 6.40 5.21 0.11
N ARG A 394 6.50 6.36 0.79
CA ARG A 394 5.55 6.82 1.84
C ARG A 394 4.05 6.75 1.44
N TYR A 395 3.73 6.80 0.15
CA TYR A 395 2.37 6.76 -0.40
C TYR A 395 2.13 5.59 -1.36
N ASP A 396 2.93 4.54 -1.25
CA ASP A 396 2.82 3.29 -1.98
C ASP A 396 2.35 2.14 -1.05
N GLY A 397 2.15 0.95 -1.60
CA GLY A 397 1.74 -0.24 -0.87
C GLY A 397 0.30 -0.15 -0.37
N VAL A 398 0.09 -0.50 0.90
CA VAL A 398 -1.26 -0.58 1.49
C VAL A 398 -1.99 0.77 1.52
N ALA A 399 -1.27 1.89 1.67
CA ALA A 399 -1.87 3.22 1.66
C ALA A 399 -2.51 3.56 0.31
N ALA A 400 -1.83 3.24 -0.80
CA ALA A 400 -2.38 3.43 -2.14
C ALA A 400 -3.61 2.56 -2.39
N VAL A 401 -3.62 1.31 -1.89
CA VAL A 401 -4.77 0.42 -1.98
C VAL A 401 -5.98 0.98 -1.22
N VAL A 402 -5.77 1.48 0.00
CA VAL A 402 -6.84 2.09 0.81
C VAL A 402 -7.45 3.29 0.08
N GLU A 403 -6.64 4.21 -0.44
CA GLU A 403 -7.16 5.39 -1.14
C GLU A 403 -7.86 5.03 -2.47
N GLN A 404 -7.37 4.01 -3.19
CA GLN A 404 -8.01 3.57 -4.45
C GLN A 404 -9.34 2.85 -4.22
N LEU A 405 -9.48 2.12 -3.12
CA LEU A 405 -10.70 1.37 -2.82
C LEU A 405 -11.71 2.14 -1.96
N LYS A 406 -11.31 3.30 -1.40
CA LYS A 406 -12.15 4.19 -0.60
C LYS A 406 -13.47 4.48 -1.31
N GLY A 407 -14.57 4.26 -0.60
CA GLY A 407 -15.94 4.50 -1.08
C GLY A 407 -16.55 3.36 -1.89
N HIS A 408 -15.79 2.30 -2.20
CA HIS A 408 -16.33 1.12 -2.84
C HIS A 408 -17.11 0.25 -1.82
N ALA A 409 -18.31 -0.21 -2.16
CA ALA A 409 -19.18 -0.93 -1.22
C ALA A 409 -18.57 -2.22 -0.64
N LEU A 410 -17.73 -2.90 -1.43
CA LEU A 410 -17.00 -4.11 -1.01
C LEU A 410 -15.80 -3.83 -0.11
N PHE A 411 -15.42 -2.56 0.11
CA PHE A 411 -14.22 -2.19 0.84
C PHE A 411 -14.56 -1.40 2.11
N GLY A 412 -13.99 -1.82 3.24
CA GLY A 412 -14.01 -1.08 4.49
C GLY A 412 -12.59 -0.82 4.99
N HIS A 413 -12.35 0.33 5.59
CA HIS A 413 -11.08 0.66 6.24
C HIS A 413 -11.35 1.21 7.63
N VAL A 414 -10.53 0.84 8.61
CA VAL A 414 -10.50 1.45 9.94
C VAL A 414 -9.04 1.57 10.38
N THR A 415 -8.65 2.74 10.85
CA THR A 415 -7.39 2.97 11.55
C THR A 415 -7.62 2.98 13.06
N LEU A 416 -7.01 2.02 13.75
CA LEU A 416 -7.03 1.91 15.21
C LEU A 416 -5.93 2.78 15.81
N THR A 417 -6.31 3.78 16.60
CA THR A 417 -5.36 4.76 17.19
C THR A 417 -4.99 4.42 18.63
N ARG A 418 -5.91 3.83 19.39
CA ARG A 418 -5.72 3.55 20.81
C ARG A 418 -4.99 2.22 21.04
N SER A 419 -3.79 2.29 21.62
CA SER A 419 -3.04 1.12 22.05
C SER A 419 -3.66 0.54 23.32
N GLU A 420 -3.88 -0.78 23.33
CA GLU A 420 -4.41 -1.52 24.47
C GLU A 420 -3.29 -2.27 25.22
N ARG A 421 -2.04 -1.84 25.02
CA ARG A 421 -0.87 -2.38 25.70
C ARG A 421 -0.93 -2.14 27.21
N SER A 422 -0.26 -3.01 27.95
CA SER A 422 -0.04 -2.79 29.40
C SER A 422 0.63 -1.44 29.64
N ALA A 423 0.40 -0.85 30.81
CA ALA A 423 1.02 0.43 31.20
C ALA A 423 2.55 0.40 31.04
N ILE A 424 3.17 -0.77 31.20
CA ILE A 424 4.61 -1.00 31.01
C ILE A 424 5.00 -0.83 29.54
N ALA A 425 4.29 -1.48 28.62
CA ALA A 425 4.66 -1.40 27.20
C ALA A 425 4.31 -0.04 26.58
N ALA A 426 3.30 0.66 27.10
CA ALA A 426 3.05 2.07 26.75
C ALA A 426 4.18 2.99 27.22
N LEU A 427 4.68 2.81 28.46
CA LEU A 427 5.81 3.57 29.00
C LEU A 427 7.10 3.37 28.17
N VAL A 428 7.41 2.12 27.80
CA VAL A 428 8.61 1.78 27.02
C VAL A 428 8.56 2.38 25.63
N THR A 429 7.44 2.26 24.91
CA THR A 429 7.26 2.89 23.59
C THR A 429 7.42 4.41 23.68
N ASN A 430 6.80 5.07 24.66
CA ASN A 430 6.92 6.52 24.84
C ASN A 430 8.36 6.96 25.17
N LEU A 431 9.09 6.19 25.97
CA LEU A 431 10.48 6.52 26.36
C LEU A 431 11.50 6.26 25.24
N LEU A 432 11.26 5.26 24.38
CA LEU A 432 12.24 4.82 23.37
C LEU A 432 11.98 5.36 21.96
N ASP A 433 10.73 5.72 21.59
CA ASP A 433 10.40 6.32 20.28
C ASP A 433 10.51 7.86 20.26
N THR A 434 10.88 8.49 21.38
CA THR A 434 11.20 9.93 21.35
C THR A 434 12.61 10.08 20.77
N PRO A 435 12.81 10.74 19.61
CA PRO A 435 14.16 11.03 19.16
C PRO A 435 14.77 11.98 20.19
N THR A 436 15.75 11.50 20.94
CA THR A 436 16.64 12.36 21.72
C THR A 436 17.41 13.22 20.72
N LEU A 437 16.85 14.40 20.43
CA LEU A 437 17.62 15.52 19.90
C LEU A 437 18.58 15.94 21.02
N ALA A 438 19.82 15.48 20.92
CA ALA A 438 20.97 16.08 21.58
C ALA A 438 21.79 16.85 20.55
#